data_AF-A0A968A0P2-F1
#
_entry.id   AF-A0A968A0P2-F1
#
_cell.length_a   1.000
_cell.length_b   1.000
_cell.length_c   1.000
_cell.angle_alpha   90.00
_cell.angle_beta   90.00
_cell.angle_gamma   90.00
#
_symmetry.space_group_name_H-M   'P 1'
#
loop_
_entity.id
_entity.type
_entity.pdbx_description
1 polymer ?
#
loop_
_entity_poly.entity_id
_entity_poly.type
_entity_poly.pdbx_seq_one_letter_code
_entity_poly.pdbx_strand_id
1 'polypeptide(L)'
;FYELLTLVTYPLVTHSGTDKARRAGRLYLGYLLSTSIGLQLVAIVMTWSVTGSLDFIPGGIFSGQSAGIMIFIFVLFMFGIGKAALMPFHRWLPAAMVAPTP
;
A
#
# COMPACT_ATOMS: atom_id res chain seq x y z
N PHE A 1 -6.89 9.55 0.51
CA PHE A 1 -7.23 8.80 1.74
C PHE A 1 -6.18 7.79 2.18
N TYR A 2 -5.68 6.93 1.27
CA TYR A 2 -4.79 5.81 1.62
C TYR A 2 -3.60 6.21 2.51
N GLU A 3 -2.82 7.20 2.10
CA GLU A 3 -1.63 7.62 2.86
C GLU A 3 -1.95 8.40 4.12
N LEU A 4 -3.01 9.21 4.09
CA LEU A 4 -3.46 9.92 5.27
C LEU A 4 -3.80 8.93 6.40
N LEU A 5 -4.45 7.82 6.08
CA LEU A 5 -4.69 6.76 7.05
C LEU A 5 -3.38 6.18 7.59
N THR A 6 -2.36 5.95 6.74
CA THR A 6 -1.03 5.47 7.16
C THR A 6 -0.36 6.43 8.14
N LEU A 7 -0.46 7.73 7.88
CA LEU A 7 0.14 8.76 8.73
C LEU A 7 -0.62 8.93 10.05
N VAL A 8 -1.95 8.81 10.04
CA VAL A 8 -2.79 8.94 11.24
C VAL A 8 -2.67 7.73 12.16
N THR A 9 -2.44 6.52 11.62
CA THR A 9 -2.22 5.31 12.44
C THR A 9 -0.81 5.20 12.99
N TYR A 10 0.18 5.90 12.41
CA TYR A 10 1.56 5.87 12.89
C TYR A 10 1.71 6.25 14.37
N PRO A 11 1.11 7.36 14.87
CA PRO A 11 1.11 7.69 16.29
C PRO A 11 0.60 6.56 17.19
N LEU A 12 -0.40 5.80 16.74
CA LEU A 12 -0.96 4.67 17.50
C LEU A 12 0.06 3.52 17.63
N VAL A 13 0.79 3.21 16.55
CA VAL A 13 1.86 2.19 16.57
C VAL A 13 3.00 2.60 17.51
N THR A 14 3.30 3.89 17.57
CA THR A 14 4.38 4.43 18.43
C THR A 14 3.91 4.85 19.82
N HIS A 15 2.63 4.68 20.16
CA HIS A 15 1.99 5.30 21.32
C HIS A 15 2.72 5.04 22.63
N SER A 16 3.15 3.79 22.87
CA SER A 16 3.81 3.38 24.11
C SER A 16 5.21 3.99 24.32
N GLY A 17 5.77 4.67 23.31
CA GLY A 17 7.04 5.42 23.43
C GLY A 17 8.31 4.57 23.64
N THR A 18 8.19 3.25 23.82
CA THR A 18 9.32 2.34 24.00
C THR A 18 10.17 2.23 22.73
N ASP A 19 11.43 1.79 22.88
CA ASP A 19 12.30 1.56 21.72
C ASP A 19 11.74 0.51 20.75
N LYS A 20 11.01 -0.48 21.29
CA LYS A 20 10.27 -1.46 20.49
C LYS A 20 9.16 -0.79 19.68
N ALA A 21 8.35 0.08 20.30
CA ALA A 21 7.27 0.80 19.62
C ALA A 21 7.82 1.73 18.51
N ARG A 22 8.90 2.46 18.78
CA ARG A 22 9.56 3.31 17.77
C ARG A 22 10.12 2.49 16.60
N ARG A 23 10.72 1.33 16.87
CA ARG A 23 11.21 0.42 15.83
C ARG A 23 10.08 -0.16 15.00
N ALA A 24 9.00 -0.58 15.65
CA ALA A 24 7.77 -1.04 14.98
C ALA A 24 7.20 0.04 14.06
N GLY A 25 7.11 1.29 14.54
CA GLY A 25 6.66 2.43 13.73
C GLY A 25 7.53 2.68 12.50
N ARG A 26 8.87 2.54 12.60
CA ARG A 26 9.76 2.67 11.43
C ARG A 26 9.56 1.55 10.41
N LEU A 27 9.37 0.31 10.86
CA LEU A 27 9.03 -0.80 9.97
C LEU A 27 7.65 -0.57 9.32
N TYR A 28 6.67 -0.13 10.10
CA TYR A 28 5.33 0.21 9.62
C TYR A 28 5.37 1.22 8.47
N LEU A 29 5.99 2.39 8.69
CA LEU A 29 6.14 3.40 7.64
C LEU A 29 7.02 2.91 6.49
N GLY A 30 8.14 2.26 6.80
CA GLY A 30 9.07 1.75 5.81
C GLY A 30 8.41 0.82 4.81
N TYR A 31 7.63 -0.17 5.27
CA TYR A 31 6.91 -1.09 4.38
C TYR A 31 5.75 -0.40 3.65
N LEU A 32 4.89 0.33 4.36
CA LEU A 32 3.66 0.86 3.76
C LEU A 32 3.93 2.01 2.78
N LEU A 33 4.87 2.90 3.09
CA LEU A 33 5.22 4.00 2.17
C LEU A 33 6.06 3.50 1.00
N SER A 34 6.98 2.56 1.20
CA SER A 34 7.81 2.05 0.09
C SER A 34 6.99 1.27 -0.93
N THR A 35 6.09 0.39 -0.49
CA THR A 35 5.20 -0.36 -1.39
C THR A 35 4.20 0.58 -2.07
N SER A 36 3.64 1.54 -1.33
CA SER A 36 2.72 2.53 -1.90
C SER A 36 3.40 3.40 -2.96
N ILE A 37 4.52 4.05 -2.65
CA ILE A 37 5.19 4.96 -3.58
C ILE A 37 5.86 4.18 -4.72
N GLY A 38 6.53 3.07 -4.41
CA GLY A 38 7.30 2.31 -5.39
C GLY A 38 6.47 1.45 -6.33
N LEU A 39 5.29 0.99 -5.90
CA LEU A 39 4.46 0.06 -6.68
C LEU A 39 3.05 0.61 -6.93
N GLN A 40 2.34 1.04 -5.89
CA GLN A 40 0.94 1.50 -6.05
C GLN A 40 0.84 2.79 -6.85
N LEU A 41 1.67 3.79 -6.55
CA LEU A 41 1.69 5.06 -7.29
C LEU A 41 2.11 4.83 -8.74
N VAL A 42 3.10 3.97 -8.97
CA VAL A 42 3.54 3.57 -10.31
C VAL A 42 2.39 2.89 -11.07
N ALA A 43 1.63 2.01 -10.42
CA ALA A 43 0.45 1.38 -11.02
C ALA A 43 -0.65 2.40 -11.39
N ILE A 44 -0.89 3.40 -10.54
CA ILE A 44 -1.84 4.49 -10.81
C ILE A 44 -1.39 5.30 -12.04
N VAL A 45 -0.13 5.74 -12.06
CA VAL A 45 0.44 6.51 -13.18
C VAL A 45 0.37 5.70 -14.47
N MET A 46 0.74 4.42 -14.43
CA MET A 46 0.65 3.57 -15.61
C MET A 46 -0.78 3.35 -16.08
N THR A 47 -1.72 3.13 -15.15
CA THR A 47 -3.15 3.03 -15.48
C THR A 47 -3.59 4.28 -16.24
N TRP A 48 -3.37 5.47 -15.68
CA TRP A 48 -3.73 6.71 -16.36
C TRP A 48 -3.03 6.87 -17.71
N SER A 49 -1.75 6.50 -17.82
CA SER A 49 -1.00 6.62 -19.08
C SER A 49 -1.55 5.74 -20.21
N VAL A 50 -2.14 4.58 -19.88
CA VAL A 50 -2.65 3.63 -20.88
C VAL A 50 -4.16 3.75 -21.11
N THR A 51 -4.93 4.26 -20.15
CA THR A 51 -6.41 4.36 -20.25
C THR A 51 -6.92 5.80 -20.36
N GLY A 52 -6.12 6.80 -19.96
CA GLY A 52 -6.54 8.20 -19.87
C GLY A 52 -7.52 8.51 -18.73
N SER A 53 -7.88 7.52 -17.90
CA SER A 53 -8.85 7.67 -16.81
C SER A 53 -8.41 6.87 -15.58
N LEU A 54 -8.91 7.27 -14.42
CA LEU A 54 -8.80 6.52 -13.16
C LEU A 54 -10.20 6.20 -12.59
N ASP A 55 -11.25 6.41 -13.39
CA ASP A 55 -12.62 6.22 -12.95
C ASP A 55 -12.94 4.73 -12.81
N PHE A 56 -13.71 4.41 -11.79
CA PHE A 56 -14.27 3.09 -11.60
C PHE A 56 -15.63 3.03 -12.27
N ILE A 57 -15.68 2.39 -13.44
CA ILE A 57 -16.90 2.20 -14.23
C ILE A 57 -17.20 0.71 -14.41
N PRO A 58 -18.49 0.31 -14.57
CA PRO A 58 -18.84 -1.05 -14.96
C PRO A 58 -18.13 -1.46 -16.26
N GLY A 59 -17.53 -2.65 -16.28
CA GLY A 59 -16.75 -3.14 -17.42
C GLY A 59 -15.28 -2.68 -17.45
N GLY A 60 -14.90 -1.70 -16.62
CA GLY A 60 -13.53 -1.22 -16.48
C GLY A 60 -13.05 -0.29 -17.59
N ILE A 61 -11.81 0.17 -17.47
CA ILE A 61 -11.21 1.23 -18.29
C ILE A 61 -10.09 0.74 -19.22
N PHE A 62 -9.79 -0.56 -19.24
CA PHE A 62 -8.68 -1.15 -19.99
C PHE A 62 -9.08 -1.68 -21.38
N SER A 63 -10.13 -1.13 -21.98
CA SER A 63 -10.58 -1.55 -23.32
C SER A 63 -9.44 -1.39 -24.34
N GLY A 64 -9.23 -2.42 -25.16
CA GLY A 64 -8.18 -2.43 -26.19
C GLY A 64 -6.76 -2.71 -25.66
N GLN A 65 -6.56 -2.90 -24.35
CA GLN A 65 -5.25 -3.21 -23.79
C GLN A 65 -4.96 -4.70 -23.72
N SER A 66 -3.67 -5.04 -23.83
CA SER A 66 -3.23 -6.44 -23.78
C SER A 66 -3.36 -7.00 -22.36
N ALA A 67 -3.65 -8.30 -22.27
CA ALA A 67 -3.69 -9.02 -21.00
C ALA A 67 -2.37 -8.88 -20.21
N GLY A 68 -1.22 -8.81 -20.91
CA GLY A 68 0.09 -8.63 -20.28
C GLY A 68 0.22 -7.32 -19.51
N ILE A 69 -0.20 -6.20 -20.10
CA ILE A 69 -0.22 -4.89 -19.44
C ILE A 69 -1.16 -4.91 -18.23
N MET A 70 -2.35 -5.49 -18.41
CA MET A 70 -3.35 -5.55 -17.35
C MET A 70 -2.84 -6.37 -16.16
N ILE A 71 -2.26 -7.55 -16.41
CA ILE A 71 -1.68 -8.43 -15.37
C ILE A 71 -0.53 -7.71 -14.66
N PHE A 72 0.33 -7.02 -15.40
CA PHE A 72 1.46 -6.30 -14.82
C PHE A 72 1.01 -5.19 -13.87
N ILE A 73 0.08 -4.34 -14.31
CA ILE A 73 -0.52 -3.28 -13.48
C ILE A 73 -1.24 -3.89 -12.27
N PHE A 74 -1.97 -4.98 -12.47
CA PHE A 74 -2.65 -5.69 -11.39
C PHE A 74 -1.68 -6.20 -10.31
N VAL A 75 -0.57 -6.82 -10.71
CA VAL A 75 0.48 -7.29 -9.79
C VAL A 75 1.08 -6.11 -9.00
N LEU A 76 1.31 -4.96 -9.65
CA LEU A 76 1.79 -3.77 -8.94
C LEU A 76 0.78 -3.24 -7.93
N PHE A 77 -0.52 -3.26 -8.25
CA PHE A 77 -1.55 -2.92 -7.26
C PHE A 77 -1.58 -3.93 -6.12
N MET A 78 -1.53 -5.24 -6.40
CA MET A 78 -1.54 -6.27 -5.36
C MET A 78 -0.42 -6.05 -4.33
N PHE A 79 0.82 -5.86 -4.80
CA PHE A 79 1.96 -5.69 -3.91
C PHE A 79 2.16 -4.25 -3.42
N GLY A 80 1.64 -3.26 -4.15
CA GLY A 80 1.71 -1.86 -3.77
C GLY A 80 0.73 -1.48 -2.68
N ILE A 81 -0.42 -2.15 -2.62
CA ILE A 81 -1.37 -2.00 -1.50
C ILE A 81 -0.82 -2.80 -0.31
N GLY A 82 0.27 -2.31 0.30
CA GLY A 82 0.99 -2.98 1.39
C GLY A 82 0.12 -3.29 2.61
N LYS A 83 -0.98 -2.54 2.80
CA LYS A 83 -1.99 -2.79 3.85
C LYS A 83 -2.68 -4.15 3.75
N ALA A 84 -2.65 -4.81 2.58
CA ALA A 84 -3.15 -6.17 2.42
C ALA A 84 -2.24 -7.24 3.06
N ALA A 85 -1.04 -6.87 3.51
CA ALA A 85 -0.07 -7.76 4.16
C ALA A 85 0.20 -9.05 3.35
N LEU A 86 0.33 -8.94 2.03
CA LEU A 86 0.71 -10.07 1.18
C LEU A 86 2.16 -10.50 1.46
N MET A 87 2.43 -11.80 1.35
CA MET A 87 3.80 -12.33 1.36
C MET A 87 4.55 -11.85 0.11
N PRO A 88 5.80 -11.34 0.23
CA PRO A 88 6.66 -11.33 1.42
C PRO A 88 6.60 -10.04 2.28
N PHE A 89 5.75 -9.06 1.96
CA PHE A 89 5.70 -7.74 2.59
C PHE A 89 4.88 -7.65 3.90
N HIS A 90 4.30 -8.75 4.38
CA HIS A 90 3.47 -8.82 5.60
C HIS A 90 4.15 -8.45 6.93
N ARG A 91 5.50 -8.39 6.99
CA ARG A 91 6.26 -8.32 8.27
C ARG A 91 5.98 -7.07 9.12
N TRP A 92 5.47 -6.00 8.53
CA TRP A 92 5.07 -4.81 9.27
C TRP A 92 3.88 -5.08 10.21
N LEU A 93 2.99 -6.01 9.84
CA LEU A 93 1.75 -6.25 10.58
C LEU A 93 2.03 -6.91 11.95
N PRO A 94 2.79 -8.02 12.07
CA PRO A 94 3.18 -8.54 13.37
C PRO A 94 4.00 -7.55 14.20
N ALA A 95 4.85 -6.73 13.57
CA ALA A 95 5.64 -5.73 14.27
C ALA A 95 4.76 -4.62 14.89
N ALA A 96 3.65 -4.26 14.25
CA ALA A 96 2.73 -3.24 14.72
C ALA A 96 1.86 -3.67 15.92
N MET A 97 1.84 -4.97 16.27
CA MET A 97 1.09 -5.51 17.43
C MET A 97 1.66 -5.09 18.79
N VAL A 98 2.62 -4.16 18.82
CA VAL A 98 3.09 -3.47 20.02
C VAL A 98 2.14 -2.33 20.42
N ALA A 99 1.23 -1.92 19.53
CA ALA A 99 0.19 -0.95 19.84
C ALA A 99 -0.75 -1.45 20.95
N PRO A 100 -1.25 -0.57 21.84
CA PRO A 100 -2.21 -0.95 22.87
C PRO A 100 -3.50 -1.52 22.27
N THR A 101 -4.07 -2.53 22.94
CA THR A 101 -5.46 -2.92 22.69
C THR A 101 -6.38 -1.80 23.19
N PRO A 102 -7.34 -1.34 22.38
CA PRO A 102 -8.33 -0.34 22.82
C PRO A 102 -9.14 -0.76 24.05
#